data_AF-A0A517YZU4-F1
#
_entry.id   AF-A0A517YZU4-F1
#
_cell.length_a   1.000
_cell.length_b   1.000
_cell.length_c   1.000
_cell.angle_alpha   90.00
_cell.angle_beta   90.00
_cell.angle_gamma   90.00
#
_symmetry.space_group_name_H-M   'P 1'
#
loop_
_entity.id
_entity.type
_entity.pdbx_description
1 polymer ?
#
loop_
_entity_poly.entity_id
_entity_poly.type
_entity_poly.pdbx_seq_one_letter_code
_entity_poly.pdbx_strand_id
1 'polypeptide(L)'
;MRRVTLSAIAVAAVLFTASAGYALWSIADKGTWPDSWPEELEPLRKQSRSLVHTSATVYEIPFTDREQFEAAWLHILSQKSPKAPIVLYRGPHQFAGVSMAAGVRIRHPNQGTLIAASGSVYPPGAEASVPGGTFAKVGPPWPEAVRNADGSLPEYVILEEGKWRQYREEDSKGAIAQRVTIRRARAEIELIVDGDVVDLNRIRLPENTPIIDRRFPEESDTGKSEQQ
;
A
#
# COMPACT_ATOMS: atom_id res chain seq x y z
N MET A 1 -15.17 -4.42 53.99
CA MET A 1 -15.51 -3.40 52.96
C MET A 1 -14.31 -2.64 52.35
N ARG A 2 -13.21 -2.35 53.07
CA ARG A 2 -12.04 -1.61 52.50
C ARG A 2 -11.18 -2.35 51.46
N ARG A 3 -11.21 -3.69 51.37
CA ARG A 3 -10.36 -4.47 50.45
C ARG A 3 -10.91 -4.55 49.01
N VAL A 4 -12.23 -4.37 48.83
CA VAL A 4 -12.88 -4.43 47.51
C VAL A 4 -12.58 -3.16 46.70
N THR A 5 -12.37 -2.04 47.38
CA THR A 5 -12.14 -0.72 46.75
C THR A 5 -10.74 -0.58 46.13
N LEU A 6 -9.72 -1.21 46.70
CA LEU A 6 -8.34 -1.18 46.18
C LEU A 6 -8.18 -2.02 44.92
N SER A 7 -8.82 -3.19 44.85
CA SER A 7 -8.77 -4.05 43.66
C SER A 7 -9.47 -3.42 42.45
N ALA A 8 -10.58 -2.72 42.66
CA ALA A 8 -11.30 -2.04 41.57
C ALA A 8 -10.48 -0.90 40.95
N ILE A 9 -9.73 -0.15 41.76
CA ILE A 9 -8.87 0.94 41.28
C ILE A 9 -7.67 0.39 40.49
N ALA A 10 -7.07 -0.71 40.95
CA ALA A 10 -5.96 -1.35 40.23
C ALA A 10 -6.39 -1.92 38.86
N VAL A 11 -7.58 -2.54 38.80
CA VAL A 11 -8.13 -3.05 37.52
C VAL A 11 -8.46 -1.91 36.57
N ALA A 12 -9.03 -0.79 37.05
CA ALA A 12 -9.27 0.38 36.22
C ALA A 12 -7.97 0.98 35.66
N ALA A 13 -6.91 1.10 36.47
CA ALA A 13 -5.62 1.62 36.01
C ALA A 13 -4.94 0.74 34.94
N VAL A 14 -5.10 -0.59 35.02
CA VAL A 14 -4.61 -1.52 33.99
C VAL A 14 -5.43 -1.43 32.71
N LEU A 15 -6.76 -1.28 32.81
CA LEU A 15 -7.63 -1.12 31.63
C LEU A 15 -7.41 0.21 30.89
N PHE A 16 -7.04 1.29 31.59
CA PHE A 16 -6.72 2.58 30.97
C PHE A 16 -5.36 2.62 30.27
N THR A 17 -4.42 1.72 30.62
CA THR A 17 -3.10 1.66 29.98
C THR A 17 -3.05 0.75 28.74
N ALA A 18 -4.06 -0.09 28.54
CA ALA A 18 -4.14 -1.05 27.44
C ALA A 18 -4.76 -0.50 26.13
N SER A 19 -5.17 0.77 26.07
CA SER A 19 -5.98 1.29 24.96
C SER A 19 -5.22 1.94 23.80
N ALA A 20 -3.89 2.10 23.89
CA ALA A 20 -3.09 2.66 22.80
C ALA A 20 -2.64 1.60 21.79
N GLY A 21 -3.60 0.87 21.21
CA GLY A 21 -3.35 0.07 20.02
C GLY A 21 -3.25 1.01 18.82
N TYR A 22 -2.04 1.42 18.44
CA TYR A 22 -1.84 2.14 17.18
C TYR A 22 -2.18 1.20 16.03
N ALA A 23 -3.29 1.45 15.35
CA ALA A 23 -3.63 0.73 14.14
C ALA A 23 -2.51 0.97 13.12
N LEU A 24 -1.88 -0.12 12.65
CA LEU A 24 -0.83 -0.08 11.64
C LEU A 24 -1.31 0.58 10.34
N TRP A 25 -2.62 0.51 10.09
CA TRP A 25 -3.31 1.07 8.93
C TRP A 25 -4.39 2.06 9.37
N SER A 26 -4.46 3.20 8.70
CA SER A 26 -5.65 4.05 8.70
C SER A 26 -6.55 3.61 7.54
N ILE A 27 -7.84 3.39 7.81
CA ILE A 27 -8.79 2.86 6.82
C ILE A 27 -9.90 3.89 6.61
N ALA A 28 -10.18 4.21 5.35
CA ALA A 28 -11.36 4.95 4.93
C ALA A 28 -12.26 4.04 4.08
N ASP A 29 -13.56 4.01 4.39
CA ASP A 29 -14.57 3.21 3.67
C ASP A 29 -15.01 3.87 2.34
N LYS A 30 -14.10 4.63 1.73
CA LYS A 30 -14.22 5.26 0.41
C LYS A 30 -12.84 5.44 -0.21
N GLY A 31 -12.79 5.66 -1.52
CA GLY A 31 -11.61 6.12 -2.23
C GLY A 31 -11.18 7.53 -1.77
N THR A 32 -9.91 7.69 -1.41
CA THR A 32 -9.29 8.97 -1.04
C THR A 32 -8.10 9.27 -1.96
N TRP A 33 -8.14 8.79 -3.20
CA TRP A 33 -7.14 9.14 -4.21
C TRP A 33 -7.22 10.64 -4.56
N PRO A 34 -6.11 11.24 -5.02
CA PRO A 34 -6.04 12.67 -5.30
C PRO A 34 -6.86 13.06 -6.55
N ASP A 35 -7.20 14.34 -6.63
CA ASP A 35 -7.96 14.93 -7.75
C ASP A 35 -7.23 14.85 -9.10
N SER A 36 -5.94 14.51 -9.10
CA SER A 36 -5.17 14.29 -10.32
C SER A 36 -5.43 12.94 -10.99
N TRP A 37 -6.19 12.05 -10.34
CA TRP A 37 -6.62 10.79 -10.94
C TRP A 37 -7.72 11.04 -12.00
N PRO A 38 -7.89 10.13 -12.98
CA PRO A 38 -8.90 10.26 -14.02
C PRO A 38 -10.32 10.38 -13.45
N GLU A 39 -11.11 11.29 -14.01
CA GLU A 39 -12.47 11.56 -13.55
C GLU A 39 -13.41 10.34 -13.70
N GLU A 40 -13.10 9.44 -14.63
CA GLU A 40 -13.85 8.20 -14.86
C GLU A 40 -13.77 7.23 -13.67
N LEU A 41 -12.80 7.40 -12.78
CA LEU A 41 -12.70 6.63 -11.54
C LEU A 41 -13.56 7.22 -10.42
N GLU A 42 -13.96 8.49 -10.48
CA GLU A 42 -14.70 9.16 -9.40
C GLU A 42 -16.02 8.47 -9.02
N PRO A 43 -16.84 7.93 -9.96
CA PRO A 43 -18.02 7.15 -9.60
C PRO A 43 -17.71 5.94 -8.70
N LEU A 44 -16.51 5.38 -8.81
CA LEU A 44 -16.06 4.22 -8.03
C LEU A 44 -15.62 4.60 -6.61
N ARG A 45 -15.44 5.90 -6.32
CA ARG A 45 -14.94 6.37 -5.02
C ARG A 45 -15.80 5.89 -3.87
N LYS A 46 -17.13 5.82 -4.05
CA LYS A 46 -18.07 5.40 -3.00
C LYS A 46 -17.96 3.90 -2.66
N GLN A 47 -17.67 3.04 -3.64
CA GLN A 47 -17.55 1.58 -3.41
C GLN A 47 -16.14 1.15 -3.04
N SER A 48 -15.15 2.03 -3.22
CA SER A 48 -13.74 1.77 -2.95
C SER A 48 -13.39 1.90 -1.48
N ARG A 49 -12.20 1.46 -1.09
CA ARG A 49 -11.62 1.70 0.24
C ARG A 49 -10.19 2.20 0.10
N SER A 50 -9.73 3.00 1.06
CA SER A 50 -8.35 3.48 1.10
C SER A 50 -7.71 3.06 2.40
N LEU A 51 -6.57 2.39 2.30
CA LEU A 51 -5.79 1.91 3.43
C LEU A 51 -4.44 2.60 3.40
N VAL A 52 -4.19 3.48 4.37
CA VAL A 52 -2.95 4.23 4.49
C VAL A 52 -2.06 3.55 5.52
N HIS A 53 -0.93 3.03 5.05
CA HIS A 53 0.18 2.58 5.87
C HIS A 53 1.30 3.62 5.83
N THR A 54 2.24 3.53 6.76
CA THR A 54 3.42 4.41 6.75
C THR A 54 4.23 4.30 5.45
N SER A 55 4.28 3.11 4.83
CA SER A 55 5.08 2.83 3.63
C SER A 55 4.36 3.06 2.31
N ALA A 56 3.04 2.97 2.27
CA ALA A 56 2.23 3.03 1.04
C ALA A 56 0.76 3.31 1.37
N THR A 57 0.01 3.74 0.35
CA THR A 57 -1.45 3.77 0.37
C THR A 57 -1.97 2.70 -0.57
N VAL A 58 -2.99 1.95 -0.16
CA VAL A 58 -3.64 0.93 -0.98
C VAL A 58 -5.07 1.38 -1.26
N TYR A 59 -5.44 1.48 -2.52
CA TYR A 59 -6.81 1.73 -2.94
C TYR A 59 -7.44 0.42 -3.39
N GLU A 60 -8.45 -0.07 -2.69
CA GLU A 60 -9.22 -1.25 -3.08
C GLU A 60 -10.47 -0.82 -3.82
N ILE A 61 -10.67 -1.33 -5.01
CA ILE A 61 -11.81 -1.03 -5.87
C ILE A 61 -12.49 -2.37 -6.19
N PRO A 62 -13.50 -2.78 -5.39
CA PRO A 62 -14.27 -3.97 -5.70
C PRO A 62 -15.14 -3.72 -6.92
N PHE A 63 -15.34 -4.75 -7.73
CA PHE A 63 -16.28 -4.74 -8.83
C PHE A 63 -17.24 -5.91 -8.67
N THR A 64 -18.52 -5.64 -8.87
CA THR A 64 -19.58 -6.65 -8.93
C THR A 64 -20.16 -6.79 -10.33
N ASP A 65 -19.75 -5.90 -11.23
CA ASP A 65 -20.24 -5.80 -12.59
C ASP A 65 -19.06 -5.73 -13.56
N ARG A 66 -19.14 -6.56 -14.61
CA ARG A 66 -18.08 -6.71 -15.60
C ARG A 66 -17.94 -5.45 -16.44
N GLU A 67 -19.05 -4.86 -16.87
CA GLU A 67 -19.07 -3.71 -17.77
C GLU A 67 -18.44 -2.49 -17.09
N GLN A 68 -18.74 -2.29 -15.80
CA GLN A 68 -18.11 -1.28 -14.95
C GLN A 68 -16.59 -1.49 -14.84
N PHE A 69 -16.14 -2.74 -14.66
CA PHE A 69 -14.71 -3.05 -14.61
C PHE A 69 -14.01 -2.78 -15.93
N GLU A 70 -14.55 -3.28 -17.05
CA GLU A 70 -13.99 -3.09 -18.39
C GLU A 70 -13.91 -1.59 -18.75
N ALA A 71 -14.93 -0.81 -18.39
CA ALA A 71 -14.93 0.64 -18.60
C ALA A 71 -13.85 1.37 -17.77
N ALA A 72 -13.62 0.94 -16.52
CA ALA A 72 -12.61 1.55 -15.65
C ALA A 72 -11.17 1.11 -15.95
N TRP A 73 -10.98 -0.03 -16.63
CA TRP A 73 -9.70 -0.72 -16.71
C TRP A 73 -8.56 0.14 -17.28
N LEU A 74 -8.80 0.90 -18.35
CA LEU A 74 -7.77 1.77 -18.94
C LEU A 74 -7.37 2.92 -18.01
N HIS A 75 -8.32 3.45 -17.23
CA HIS A 75 -8.08 4.53 -16.26
C HIS A 75 -7.36 4.01 -15.01
N ILE A 76 -7.62 2.76 -14.63
CA ILE A 76 -6.86 2.07 -13.59
C ILE A 76 -5.41 1.84 -14.04
N LEU A 77 -5.21 1.37 -15.28
CA LEU A 77 -3.88 1.13 -15.84
C LEU A 77 -3.01 2.40 -15.89
N SER A 78 -3.61 3.58 -16.11
CA SER A 78 -2.86 4.84 -16.14
C SER A 78 -2.27 5.25 -14.78
N GLN A 79 -2.74 4.65 -13.68
CA GLN A 79 -2.17 4.87 -12.34
C GLN A 79 -0.89 4.06 -12.09
N LYS A 80 -0.61 3.07 -12.93
CA LYS A 80 0.56 2.21 -12.77
C LYS A 80 1.83 2.96 -13.16
N SER A 81 2.89 2.82 -12.36
CA SER A 81 4.20 3.32 -12.76
C SER A 81 4.72 2.59 -14.01
N PRO A 82 5.51 3.27 -14.87
CA PRO A 82 6.15 2.63 -16.01
C PRO A 82 6.93 1.37 -15.59
N LYS A 83 6.76 0.28 -16.34
CA LYS A 83 7.40 -1.03 -16.12
C LYS A 83 7.09 -1.72 -14.77
N ALA A 84 6.30 -1.12 -13.89
CA ALA A 84 5.82 -1.81 -12.69
C ALA A 84 4.95 -3.01 -13.08
N PRO A 85 4.97 -4.11 -12.32
CA PRO A 85 4.23 -5.31 -12.66
C PRO A 85 2.72 -5.14 -12.46
N ILE A 86 1.94 -6.02 -13.08
CA ILE A 86 0.58 -6.37 -12.65
C ILE A 86 0.67 -7.72 -11.93
N VAL A 87 0.15 -7.77 -10.70
CA VAL A 87 0.14 -8.98 -9.88
C VAL A 87 -1.26 -9.60 -9.93
N LEU A 88 -1.37 -10.86 -10.32
CA LEU A 88 -2.66 -11.55 -10.42
C LEU A 88 -2.91 -12.36 -9.16
N TYR A 89 -4.09 -12.22 -8.57
CA TYR A 89 -4.56 -13.05 -7.45
C TYR A 89 -5.86 -13.74 -7.83
N ARG A 90 -6.11 -14.93 -7.28
CA ARG A 90 -7.37 -15.65 -7.48
C ARG A 90 -8.42 -15.11 -6.51
N GLY A 91 -9.60 -14.79 -7.04
CA GLY A 91 -10.76 -14.43 -6.24
C GLY A 91 -11.40 -15.65 -5.55
N PRO A 92 -11.95 -15.50 -4.33
CA PRO A 92 -11.83 -14.33 -3.46
C PRO A 92 -10.43 -14.22 -2.83
N HIS A 93 -9.92 -13.00 -2.67
CA HIS A 93 -8.61 -12.73 -2.08
C HIS A 93 -8.70 -11.74 -0.91
N GLN A 94 -8.19 -12.14 0.27
CA GLN A 94 -8.26 -11.35 1.50
C GLN A 94 -7.06 -10.41 1.66
N PHE A 95 -7.33 -9.16 2.08
CA PHE A 95 -6.31 -8.20 2.50
C PHE A 95 -6.85 -7.31 3.61
N ALA A 96 -6.05 -7.07 4.65
CA ALA A 96 -6.41 -6.23 5.80
C ALA A 96 -7.81 -6.55 6.38
N GLY A 97 -8.14 -7.84 6.50
CA GLY A 97 -9.39 -8.32 7.09
C GLY A 97 -10.61 -8.30 6.16
N VAL A 98 -10.49 -7.85 4.90
CA VAL A 98 -11.60 -7.83 3.95
C VAL A 98 -11.30 -8.73 2.75
N SER A 99 -12.29 -9.55 2.42
CA SER A 99 -12.25 -10.42 1.24
C SER A 99 -12.86 -9.69 0.05
N MET A 100 -12.15 -9.73 -1.09
CA MET A 100 -12.63 -9.17 -2.35
C MET A 100 -12.78 -10.31 -3.35
N ALA A 101 -14.00 -10.51 -3.87
CA ALA A 101 -14.28 -11.54 -4.86
C ALA A 101 -13.63 -11.22 -6.22
N ALA A 102 -13.84 -10.00 -6.70
CA ALA A 102 -13.28 -9.50 -7.94
C ALA A 102 -12.96 -8.00 -7.80
N GLY A 103 -11.89 -7.57 -8.46
CA GLY A 103 -11.57 -6.15 -8.58
C GLY A 103 -10.08 -5.86 -8.56
N VAL A 104 -9.72 -4.66 -8.12
CA VAL A 104 -8.35 -4.14 -8.21
C VAL A 104 -7.88 -3.59 -6.87
N ARG A 105 -6.60 -3.81 -6.55
CA ARG A 105 -5.87 -2.98 -5.58
C ARG A 105 -4.78 -2.20 -6.26
N ILE A 106 -4.75 -0.89 -6.03
CA ILE A 106 -3.67 -0.02 -6.50
C ILE A 106 -2.79 0.30 -5.29
N ARG A 107 -1.57 -0.25 -5.26
CA ARG A 107 -0.60 0.07 -4.22
C ARG A 107 0.21 1.27 -4.67
N HIS A 108 -0.03 2.41 -4.05
CA HIS A 108 0.52 3.69 -4.44
C HIS A 108 1.57 4.20 -3.41
N PRO A 109 2.63 4.89 -3.85
CA PRO A 109 3.47 5.66 -2.94
C PRO A 109 2.66 6.66 -2.11
N ASN A 110 3.06 6.94 -0.88
CA ASN A 110 2.53 8.05 -0.09
C ASN A 110 3.05 9.38 -0.64
N GLN A 111 2.58 9.74 -1.82
CA GLN A 111 3.13 10.84 -2.61
C GLN A 111 2.96 12.16 -1.87
N GLY A 112 4.03 12.94 -1.85
CA GLY A 112 4.07 14.24 -1.19
C GLY A 112 4.40 14.20 0.29
N THR A 113 4.39 13.03 0.94
CA THR A 113 4.84 12.90 2.32
C THR A 113 6.28 13.40 2.45
N LEU A 114 6.54 14.20 3.48
CA LEU A 114 7.87 14.76 3.77
C LEU A 114 8.51 13.99 4.92
N ILE A 115 9.81 13.76 4.82
CA ILE A 115 10.59 13.07 5.84
C ILE A 115 11.76 13.98 6.22
N ALA A 116 11.77 14.47 7.46
CA ALA A 116 12.86 15.27 7.98
C ALA A 116 14.13 14.41 8.18
N ALA A 117 15.29 15.05 8.31
CA ALA A 117 16.55 14.35 8.60
C ALA A 117 16.50 13.51 9.90
N SER A 118 15.64 13.89 10.86
CA SER A 118 15.38 13.14 12.10
C SER A 118 14.57 11.84 11.89
N GLY A 119 14.01 11.62 10.69
CA GLY A 119 13.05 10.55 10.40
C GLY A 119 11.59 10.90 10.70
N SER A 120 11.32 12.10 11.24
CA SER A 120 9.96 12.59 11.47
C SER A 120 9.20 12.73 10.15
N VAL A 121 7.94 12.28 10.13
CA VAL A 121 7.09 12.24 8.93
C VAL A 121 6.05 13.35 8.99
N TYR A 122 5.87 14.08 7.89
CA TYR A 122 4.92 15.17 7.76
C TYR A 122 4.00 14.94 6.55
N PRO A 123 2.73 15.38 6.61
CA PRO A 123 1.81 15.26 5.50
C PRO A 123 2.25 16.14 4.31
N PRO A 124 1.75 15.87 3.09
CA PRO A 124 1.94 16.75 1.95
C PRO A 124 1.47 18.18 2.26
N GLY A 125 2.22 19.20 1.82
CA GLY A 125 1.88 20.61 2.03
C GLY A 125 2.35 21.20 3.37
N ALA A 126 3.00 20.41 4.22
CA ALA A 126 3.52 20.85 5.52
C ALA A 126 4.98 21.30 5.49
N GLU A 127 5.50 21.75 4.34
CA GLU A 127 6.91 22.12 4.16
C GLU A 127 7.37 23.18 5.18
N ALA A 128 6.53 24.17 5.47
CA ALA A 128 6.82 25.23 6.45
C ALA A 128 6.87 24.73 7.91
N SER A 129 6.32 23.55 8.19
CA SER A 129 6.29 22.93 9.52
C SER A 129 7.48 22.00 9.77
N VAL A 130 8.33 21.75 8.76
CA VAL A 130 9.51 20.89 8.91
C VAL A 130 10.64 21.69 9.60
N PRO A 131 11.13 21.25 10.77
CA PRO A 131 12.24 21.91 11.45
C PRO A 131 13.49 21.99 10.57
N GLY A 132 14.07 23.18 10.44
CA GLY A 132 15.24 23.42 9.61
C GLY A 132 14.98 23.40 8.09
N GLY A 133 13.73 23.24 7.65
CA GLY A 133 13.34 23.29 6.23
C GLY A 133 13.97 22.22 5.34
N THR A 134 14.62 21.22 5.92
CA THR A 134 15.32 20.15 5.18
C THR A 134 14.55 18.85 5.29
N PHE A 135 14.09 18.34 4.14
CA PHE A 135 13.32 17.10 4.06
C PHE A 135 13.55 16.37 2.74
N ALA A 136 13.29 15.07 2.76
CA ALA A 136 13.10 14.26 1.57
C ALA A 136 11.60 14.12 1.28
N LYS A 137 11.19 14.33 0.03
CA LYS A 137 9.81 14.11 -0.41
C LYS A 137 9.66 12.70 -0.96
N VAL A 138 8.58 12.01 -0.57
CA VAL A 138 8.19 10.70 -1.09
C VAL A 138 7.42 10.88 -2.40
N GLY A 139 7.78 10.11 -3.42
CA GLY A 139 7.12 10.13 -4.72
C GLY A 139 7.92 10.85 -5.81
N PRO A 140 7.40 10.90 -7.04
CA PRO A 140 8.10 11.48 -8.17
C PRO A 140 8.31 13.01 -8.04
N PRO A 141 9.36 13.56 -8.69
CA PRO A 141 10.40 12.84 -9.41
C PRO A 141 11.38 12.15 -8.45
N TRP A 142 11.61 10.86 -8.67
CA TRP A 142 12.62 10.11 -7.92
C TRP A 142 14.03 10.43 -8.45
N PRO A 143 15.06 10.50 -7.57
CA PRO A 143 16.45 10.66 -8.00
C PRO A 143 16.91 9.51 -8.89
N GLU A 144 17.85 9.79 -9.80
CA GLU A 144 18.37 8.77 -10.74
C GLU A 144 19.01 7.58 -10.00
N ALA A 145 19.65 7.83 -8.85
CA ALA A 145 20.27 6.80 -8.01
C ALA A 145 19.28 5.73 -7.48
N VAL A 146 17.98 5.98 -7.52
CA VAL A 146 16.94 5.02 -7.14
C VAL A 146 16.53 4.11 -8.30
N ARG A 147 16.71 4.56 -9.55
CA ARG A 147 16.21 3.82 -10.72
C ARG A 147 17.06 2.58 -10.99
N ASN A 148 16.41 1.54 -11.51
CA ASN A 148 17.08 0.38 -12.05
C ASN A 148 17.79 0.75 -13.37
N ALA A 149 18.69 -0.11 -13.84
CA ALA A 149 19.42 0.10 -15.10
C ALA A 149 18.50 0.28 -16.32
N ASP A 150 17.29 -0.28 -16.27
CA ASP A 150 16.29 -0.13 -17.34
C ASP A 150 15.38 1.10 -17.14
N GLY A 151 15.64 1.96 -16.14
CA GLY A 151 14.86 3.14 -15.80
C GLY A 151 13.59 2.87 -14.98
N SER A 152 13.25 1.60 -14.71
CA SER A 152 12.15 1.24 -13.82
C SER A 152 12.46 1.62 -12.36
N LEU A 153 11.41 1.75 -11.55
CA LEU A 153 11.56 1.97 -10.12
C LEU A 153 11.55 0.62 -9.37
N PRO A 154 12.33 0.49 -8.28
CA PRO A 154 12.20 -0.65 -7.36
C PRO A 154 10.81 -0.63 -6.70
N GLU A 155 10.43 -1.73 -6.04
CA GLU A 155 9.19 -1.75 -5.25
C GLU A 155 9.29 -0.78 -4.06
N TYR A 156 10.42 -0.83 -3.35
CA TYR A 156 10.67 -0.03 -2.16
C TYR A 156 12.01 0.72 -2.22
N VAL A 157 12.02 1.84 -1.51
CA VAL A 157 13.19 2.67 -1.24
C VAL A 157 13.31 2.92 0.25
N ILE A 158 14.50 3.32 0.65
CA ILE A 158 14.78 3.79 1.99
C ILE A 158 15.53 5.13 1.94
N LEU A 159 15.35 5.92 3.00
CA LEU A 159 16.08 7.15 3.21
C LEU A 159 17.24 6.87 4.17
N GLU A 160 18.47 6.99 3.67
CA GLU A 160 19.70 6.82 4.44
C GLU A 160 20.53 8.10 4.30
N GLU A 161 20.93 8.70 5.42
CA GLU A 161 21.71 9.95 5.45
C GLU A 161 21.09 11.07 4.58
N GLY A 162 19.75 11.16 4.57
CA GLY A 162 19.01 12.15 3.78
C GLY A 162 18.96 11.87 2.27
N LYS A 163 19.44 10.71 1.82
CA LYS A 163 19.44 10.30 0.41
C LYS A 163 18.58 9.06 0.19
N TRP A 164 17.80 9.09 -0.88
CA TRP A 164 17.03 7.93 -1.31
C TRP A 164 17.95 6.90 -1.96
N ARG A 165 17.80 5.63 -1.57
CA ARG A 165 18.36 4.49 -2.30
C ARG A 165 17.38 3.34 -2.36
N GLN A 166 17.68 2.37 -3.22
CA GLN A 166 16.90 1.14 -3.32
C GLN A 166 16.95 0.36 -2.01
N TYR A 167 15.81 -0.23 -1.66
CA TYR A 167 15.74 -1.22 -0.60
C TYR A 167 16.35 -2.55 -1.08
N ARG A 168 17.14 -3.20 -0.23
CA ARG A 168 17.79 -4.48 -0.48
C ARG A 168 17.33 -5.50 0.57
N GLU A 169 17.36 -6.78 0.26
CA GLU A 169 16.91 -7.82 1.20
C GLU A 169 17.74 -7.79 2.50
N GLU A 170 19.03 -7.50 2.43
CA GLU A 170 19.90 -7.32 3.59
C GLU A 170 19.43 -6.21 4.54
N ASP A 171 18.70 -5.19 4.05
CA ASP A 171 18.14 -4.13 4.90
C ASP A 171 17.02 -4.67 5.82
N SER A 172 16.42 -5.83 5.49
CA SER A 172 15.46 -6.53 6.37
C SER A 172 16.13 -7.19 7.58
N LYS A 173 17.46 -7.33 7.57
CA LYS A 173 18.24 -8.03 8.58
C LYS A 173 19.04 -7.00 9.39
N GLY A 174 18.89 -7.01 10.72
CA GLY A 174 19.71 -6.21 11.64
C GLY A 174 19.09 -4.88 12.11
N ALA A 175 19.93 -3.98 12.63
CA ALA A 175 19.51 -2.74 13.30
C ALA A 175 18.79 -1.75 12.36
N ILE A 176 19.03 -1.86 11.05
CA ILE A 176 18.39 -1.07 9.99
C ILE A 176 16.89 -1.40 9.91
N ALA A 177 16.51 -2.67 10.01
CA ALA A 177 15.13 -3.12 9.97
C ALA A 177 14.25 -2.50 11.07
N GLN A 178 14.85 -2.11 12.20
CA GLN A 178 14.14 -1.50 13.33
C GLN A 178 14.00 0.02 13.23
N ARG A 179 14.81 0.69 12.39
CA ARG A 179 14.92 2.16 12.38
C ARG A 179 14.50 2.79 11.07
N VAL A 180 14.54 2.04 9.98
CA VAL A 180 14.34 2.61 8.65
C VAL A 180 12.90 2.52 8.22
N THR A 181 12.35 3.65 7.79
CA THR A 181 11.02 3.70 7.23
C THR A 181 11.08 3.39 5.73
N ILE A 182 10.80 2.14 5.41
CA ILE A 182 10.63 1.67 4.04
C ILE A 182 9.47 2.44 3.38
N ARG A 183 9.65 2.86 2.12
CA ARG A 183 8.64 3.57 1.34
C ARG A 183 8.47 2.91 -0.01
N ARG A 184 7.24 2.75 -0.45
CA ARG A 184 6.94 2.28 -1.79
C ARG A 184 7.36 3.35 -2.81
N ALA A 185 8.12 2.95 -3.82
CA ALA A 185 8.62 3.87 -4.83
C ALA A 185 7.73 3.94 -6.07
N ARG A 186 7.05 2.83 -6.39
CA ARG A 186 6.24 2.70 -7.60
C ARG A 186 4.78 2.34 -7.30
N ALA A 187 3.90 2.83 -8.15
CA ALA A 187 2.51 2.40 -8.18
C ALA A 187 2.39 1.08 -8.95
N GLU A 188 1.75 0.08 -8.35
CA GLU A 188 1.48 -1.23 -8.97
C GLU A 188 0.02 -1.62 -8.80
N ILE A 189 -0.42 -2.54 -9.66
CA ILE A 189 -1.80 -3.02 -9.72
C ILE A 189 -1.80 -4.49 -9.29
N GLU A 190 -2.61 -4.82 -8.31
CA GLU A 190 -3.04 -6.18 -8.00
C GLU A 190 -4.43 -6.40 -8.61
N LEU A 191 -4.56 -7.41 -9.46
CA LEU A 191 -5.82 -7.77 -10.10
C LEU A 191 -6.36 -9.05 -9.46
N ILE A 192 -7.57 -8.99 -8.92
CA ILE A 192 -8.24 -10.11 -8.27
C ILE A 192 -9.21 -10.70 -9.28
N VAL A 193 -8.84 -11.88 -9.78
CA VAL A 193 -9.45 -12.55 -10.93
C VAL A 193 -10.40 -13.64 -10.43
N ASP A 194 -11.69 -13.47 -10.68
CA ASP A 194 -12.74 -14.47 -10.43
C ASP A 194 -13.13 -15.24 -11.70
N GLY A 195 -12.85 -14.69 -12.88
CA GLY A 195 -13.21 -15.27 -14.18
C GLY A 195 -14.59 -14.85 -14.68
N ASP A 196 -15.42 -14.25 -13.81
CA ASP A 196 -16.73 -13.72 -14.16
C ASP A 196 -16.67 -12.19 -14.32
N VAL A 197 -16.40 -11.43 -13.27
CA VAL A 197 -16.32 -9.96 -13.35
C VAL A 197 -14.98 -9.52 -13.93
N VAL A 198 -13.89 -10.07 -13.41
CA VAL A 198 -12.52 -9.85 -13.88
C VAL A 198 -12.07 -11.10 -14.64
N ASP A 199 -12.20 -11.04 -15.97
CA ASP A 199 -11.82 -12.12 -16.88
C ASP A 199 -10.61 -11.72 -17.75
N LEU A 200 -9.50 -12.44 -17.58
CA LEU A 200 -8.25 -12.19 -18.32
C LEU A 200 -8.36 -12.48 -19.82
N ASN A 201 -9.37 -13.22 -20.27
CA ASN A 201 -9.60 -13.48 -21.70
C ASN A 201 -10.28 -12.30 -22.41
N ARG A 202 -10.80 -11.34 -21.65
CA ARG A 202 -11.58 -10.22 -22.17
C ARG A 202 -10.88 -8.88 -22.05
N ILE A 203 -10.00 -8.73 -21.06
CA ILE A 203 -9.20 -7.50 -20.90
C ILE A 203 -7.86 -7.60 -21.64
N ARG A 204 -7.42 -6.48 -22.19
CA ARG A 204 -6.06 -6.37 -22.73
C ARG A 204 -5.10 -5.99 -21.60
N LEU A 205 -4.10 -6.83 -21.37
CA LEU A 205 -2.94 -6.48 -20.55
C LEU A 205 -1.93 -5.71 -21.41
N PRO A 206 -1.22 -4.71 -20.87
CA PRO A 206 -0.26 -3.96 -21.68
C PRO A 206 0.95 -4.85 -22.07
N GLU A 207 1.32 -4.84 -23.35
CA GLU A 207 2.31 -5.77 -23.94
C GLU A 207 3.68 -5.77 -23.23
N ASN A 208 4.12 -4.63 -22.72
CA ASN A 208 5.43 -4.46 -22.07
C ASN A 208 5.33 -4.41 -20.53
N THR A 209 4.25 -4.94 -19.95
CA THR A 209 4.07 -4.97 -18.50
C THR A 209 4.42 -6.35 -17.96
N PRO A 210 5.39 -6.46 -17.01
CA PRO A 210 5.65 -7.71 -16.32
C PRO A 210 4.39 -8.21 -15.61
N ILE A 211 4.07 -9.49 -15.76
CA ILE A 211 2.95 -10.16 -15.08
C ILE A 211 3.51 -11.10 -14.03
N ILE A 212 3.05 -10.96 -12.79
CA ILE A 212 3.37 -11.87 -11.69
C ILE A 212 2.08 -12.63 -11.35
N ASP A 213 1.99 -13.89 -11.72
CA ASP A 213 0.79 -14.70 -11.49
C ASP A 213 0.86 -15.41 -10.14
N ARG A 214 0.06 -14.94 -9.18
CA ARG A 214 -0.11 -15.53 -7.83
C ARG A 214 -1.49 -16.16 -7.66
N ARG A 215 -2.19 -16.47 -8.75
CA ARG A 215 -3.48 -17.17 -8.68
C ARG A 215 -3.34 -18.62 -8.21
N PHE A 216 -2.14 -19.18 -8.35
CA PHE A 216 -1.78 -20.53 -7.95
C PHE A 216 -0.64 -20.45 -6.93
N PRO A 217 -0.82 -20.98 -5.71
CA PRO A 217 0.26 -21.01 -4.73
C PRO A 217 1.44 -21.82 -5.28
N GLU A 218 2.67 -21.39 -4.99
CA GLU A 218 3.84 -22.21 -5.27
C GLU A 218 3.77 -23.48 -4.40
N GLU A 219 4.19 -24.64 -4.94
CA GLU A 219 4.17 -25.92 -4.21
C GLU A 219 4.94 -25.87 -2.88
N SER A 220 5.87 -24.92 -2.71
CA SER A 220 6.62 -24.71 -1.47
C SER A 220 5.82 -24.02 -0.36
N ASP A 221 4.71 -23.34 -0.68
CA ASP A 221 3.91 -22.61 0.30
C ASP A 221 2.85 -23.48 1.00
N THR A 222 2.42 -24.58 0.38
CA THR A 222 1.42 -25.50 0.96
C THR A 222 1.92 -26.24 2.20
N GLY A 223 3.24 -26.36 2.40
CA GLY A 223 3.82 -27.00 3.58
C GLY A 223 3.84 -26.14 4.86
N LYS A 224 3.50 -24.84 4.78
CA LYS A 224 3.60 -23.91 5.93
C LYS A 224 2.26 -23.50 6.53
N SER A 225 1.14 -23.70 5.82
CA SER A 225 -0.18 -23.27 6.28
C SER A 225 -0.90 -24.24 7.24
N GLU A 226 -0.38 -25.44 7.47
CA GLU A 226 -0.99 -26.42 8.40
C GLU A 226 -0.60 -26.24 9.88
N GLN A 227 0.20 -25.22 10.23
CA GLN A 227 0.73 -25.04 11.59
C GLN A 227 0.23 -23.79 12.35
N GLN A 228 -0.88 -23.17 11.95
CA GLN A 228 -1.46 -22.01 12.65
C GLN A 228 -2.89 -22.24 13.12
#